data_AF-E9PI66-F1
#
_entry.id   AF-E9PI66-F1
#
_cell.length_a   1.000
_cell.length_b   1.000
_cell.length_c   1.000
_cell.angle_alpha   90.00
_cell.angle_beta   90.00
_cell.angle_gamma   90.00
#
_symmetry.space_group_name_H-M   'P 1'
#
loop_
_entity.id
_entity.type
_entity.pdbx_description
1 polymer ?
#
loop_
_entity_poly.entity_id
_entity_poly.type
_entity_poly.pdbx_seq_one_letter_code
_entity_poly.pdbx_strand_id
1 'polypeptide(L)' 'MRGKTFRFEMQRDLVSFPLSPAVRVKLVSAGFQTAEELLEVKPSELSKGNDS' A
#
# COMPACT_ATOMS: atom_id res chain seq x y z
N MET A 1 26.69 -13.53 6.56
CA MET A 1 25.43 -12.85 6.90
C MET A 1 24.75 -12.46 5.59
N ARG A 2 23.67 -13.15 5.19
CA ARG A 2 22.90 -12.76 3.99
C ARG A 2 22.21 -11.43 4.33
N GLY A 3 22.64 -10.36 3.67
CA GLY A 3 22.14 -9.00 3.91
C GLY A 3 20.63 -8.98 3.74
N LYS A 4 19.92 -8.83 4.85
CA LYS A 4 18.55 -8.31 4.86
C LYS A 4 18.64 -6.97 4.15
N THR A 5 18.16 -6.92 2.91
CA THR A 5 17.88 -5.65 2.24
C THR A 5 17.02 -4.85 3.20
N PHE A 6 17.60 -3.83 3.82
CA PHE A 6 16.89 -2.87 4.65
C PHE A 6 15.83 -2.22 3.73
N ARG A 7 14.58 -2.72 3.73
CA ARG A 7 13.46 -2.25 2.87
C ARG A 7 12.91 -0.88 3.30
N PHE A 8 13.77 -0.01 3.84
CA PHE A 8 13.38 1.28 4.44
C PHE A 8 12.77 2.28 3.43
N GLU A 9 12.94 2.06 2.13
CA GLU A 9 12.44 3.00 1.11
C GLU A 9 10.91 2.95 0.92
N MET A 10 10.27 1.82 1.23
CA MET A 10 8.85 1.58 0.96
C MET A 10 7.99 1.58 2.22
N GLN A 11 8.57 1.63 3.41
CA GLN A 11 7.83 1.88 4.66
C GLN A 11 7.29 3.32 4.80
N ARG A 12 7.40 4.14 3.75
CA ARG A 12 6.85 5.50 3.74
C ARG A 12 5.32 5.44 3.79
N ASP A 13 4.72 6.25 4.65
CA ASP A 13 3.26 6.35 4.74
C ASP A 13 2.65 6.77 3.40
N LEU A 14 1.51 6.18 3.06
CA LEU A 14 0.75 6.53 1.86
C LEU A 14 0.33 8.01 1.83
N VAL A 15 0.28 8.68 2.98
CA VAL A 15 -0.03 10.11 3.08
C VAL A 15 1.09 11.00 2.54
N SER A 16 2.33 10.49 2.49
CA SER A 16 3.49 11.21 1.96
C SER A 16 3.54 11.20 0.43
N PHE A 17 2.82 10.28 -0.22
CA PHE A 17 2.77 10.19 -1.66
C PHE A 17 1.74 11.18 -2.24
N PRO A 18 2.00 11.73 -3.44
CA PRO A 18 1.08 12.63 -4.13
C PRO A 18 -0.11 11.86 -4.75
N LEU A 19 -0.83 11.09 -3.93
CA LEU A 19 -2.04 10.38 -4.31
C LEU A 19 -3.26 11.28 -4.11
N SER A 20 -4.21 11.18 -5.05
CA SER A 20 -5.52 11.83 -4.93
C SER A 20 -6.18 11.47 -3.59
N PRO A 21 -6.87 12.40 -2.91
CA PRO A 21 -7.49 12.15 -1.62
C PRO A 21 -8.41 10.93 -1.61
N ALA A 22 -9.22 10.76 -2.66
CA ALA A 22 -10.12 9.62 -2.81
C ALA A 22 -9.38 8.27 -2.86
N VAL A 23 -8.21 8.21 -3.54
CA VAL A 23 -7.40 6.99 -3.63
C VAL A 23 -6.77 6.69 -2.27
N ARG A 24 -6.25 7.71 -1.59
CA ARG A 24 -5.67 7.59 -0.26
C ARG A 24 -6.67 7.05 0.77
N VAL A 25 -7.89 7.60 0.78
CA VAL A 25 -8.97 7.12 1.65
C VAL A 25 -9.31 5.66 1.36
N LYS A 26 -9.40 5.24 0.09
CA LYS A 26 -9.68 3.84 -0.26
C LYS A 26 -8.61 2.88 0.24
N LEU A 27 -7.34 3.24 0.09
CA LEU A 27 -6.22 2.41 0.54
C LEU A 27 -6.17 2.31 2.07
N VAL A 28 -6.34 3.44 2.76
CA VAL A 28 -6.39 3.47 4.24
C VAL A 28 -7.59 2.70 4.78
N SER A 29 -8.79 2.86 4.19
CA SER A 29 -9.98 2.09 4.58
C SER A 29 -9.86 0.59 4.30
N ALA A 30 -9.01 0.20 3.34
CA ALA A 30 -8.67 -1.20 3.09
C ALA A 30 -7.56 -1.73 4.02
N GLY A 31 -7.06 -0.91 4.94
CA GLY A 31 -6.06 -1.29 5.95
C GLY A 31 -4.61 -1.01 5.54
N PHE A 32 -4.36 -0.40 4.38
CA PHE A 32 -3.01 -0.08 3.94
C PHE A 32 -2.53 1.26 4.52
N GLN A 33 -1.36 1.24 5.16
CA GLN A 33 -0.77 2.44 5.78
C GLN A 33 0.51 2.88 5.06
N THR A 34 1.28 1.92 4.53
CA THR A 34 2.58 2.15 3.90
C THR A 34 2.65 1.64 2.46
N ALA A 35 3.62 2.15 1.68
CA ALA A 35 3.83 1.68 0.31
C ALA A 35 4.32 0.22 0.24
N GLU A 36 5.00 -0.29 1.26
CA GLU A 36 5.48 -1.67 1.35
C GLU A 36 4.31 -2.66 1.31
N GLU A 37 3.25 -2.36 2.07
CA GLU A 37 2.06 -3.20 2.11
C GLU A 37 1.34 -3.27 0.75
N LEU A 38 1.48 -2.24 -0.09
CA LEU A 38 0.93 -2.26 -1.44
C LEU A 38 1.81 -3.00 -2.45
N LEU A 39 3.12 -3.05 -2.23
CA LEU A 39 4.05 -3.71 -3.15
C LEU A 39 3.87 -5.23 -3.18
N GLU A 40 3.41 -5.82 -2.08
CA GLU A 40 3.18 -7.27 -1.97
C GLU A 40 1.78 -7.69 -2.43
N VAL A 41 0.90 -6.71 -2.72
CA VAL A 41 -0.49 -6.95 -3.13
C VAL A 41 -0.65 -6.85 -4.64
N LYS A 42 -1.36 -7.81 -5.23
CA LYS A 42 -1.62 -7.80 -6.67
C LYS A 42 -2.75 -6.82 -7.02
N PRO A 43 -2.72 -6.15 -8.18
CA PRO A 43 -3.80 -5.26 -8.61
C PRO A 43 -5.20 -5.92 -8.62
N SER A 44 -5.27 -7.22 -8.89
CA SER A 44 -6.51 -8.02 -8.83
C SER A 44 -7.12 -8.09 -7.43
N GLU A 45 -6.31 -8.01 -6.39
CA GLU A 45 -6.74 -8.05 -4.99
C GLU A 45 -7.22 -6.67 -4.52
N LEU A 46 -6.66 -5.60 -5.08
CA LEU A 46 -7.15 -4.22 -4.90
C LEU A 46 -8.45 -3.94 -5.66
N SER A 47 -8.70 -4.69 -6.73
CA SER A 47 -9.88 -4.53 -7.60
C SER A 47 -11.14 -5.23 -7.07
N LYS A 48 -11.08 -5.92 -5.93
CA LYS A 48 -12.26 -6.54 -5.31
C LYS A 48 -13.14 -5.46 -4.66
N GLY A 49 -13.93 -4.78 -5.48
CA GLY A 49 -15.12 -4.12 -5.01
C GLY A 49 -16.16 -5.18 -4.64
N ASN A 50 -16.64 -5.14 -3.39
CA ASN A 50 -17.93 -5.65 -2.91
C ASN A 50 -18.58 -6.81 -3.72
N ASP A 51 -18.04 -8.02 -3.66
CA ASP A 51 -18.86 -9.22 -3.93
C ASP A 51 -19.56 -9.62 -2.62
N SER A 52 -20.65 -8.91 -2.30
CA SER A 52 -21.71 -9.29 -1.36
C SER A 52 -22.95 -8.48 -1.65
#